data_AF-A0A0J8YHK0-F1
#
_entry.id   AF-A0A0J8YHK0-F1
#
_cell.length_a   1.000
_cell.length_b   1.000
_cell.length_c   1.000
_cell.angle_alpha   90.00
_cell.angle_beta   90.00
_cell.angle_gamma   90.00
#
_symmetry.space_group_name_H-M   'P 1'
#
loop_
_entity.id
_entity.type
_entity.pdbx_description
1 polymer ?
#
loop_
_entity_poly.entity_id
_entity_poly.type
_entity_poly.pdbx_seq_one_letter_code
_entity_poly.pdbx_strand_id
1 'polypeptide(L)'
;MERFFRSLKTEWIPDNGYANFSQASAAITNYITGYYSQLRPHQYNGGLTPNESERLFWENSKMALSKEFGLKVFGTVGDDKKIQQLADSATLINYKKDDAKKK
;
A
#
# COMPACT_ATOMS: atom_id res chain seq x y z
N MET A 1 8.30 -3.86 -16.41
CA MET A 1 8.31 -2.94 -15.25
C MET A 1 7.39 -1.77 -15.53
N GLU A 2 6.58 -1.41 -14.53
CA GLU A 2 5.68 -0.26 -14.53
C GLU A 2 6.43 1.04 -14.81
N ARG A 3 5.83 1.98 -15.55
CA ARG A 3 6.44 3.30 -15.83
C ARG A 3 5.57 4.43 -15.30
N PHE A 4 5.42 4.50 -13.97
CA PHE A 4 4.59 5.47 -13.24
C PHE A 4 4.65 6.89 -13.82
N PHE A 5 5.84 7.50 -13.86
CA PHE A 5 6.00 8.88 -14.30
C PHE A 5 5.67 9.09 -15.78
N ARG A 6 5.83 8.07 -16.63
CA ARG A 6 5.47 8.15 -18.04
C ARG A 6 3.95 8.20 -18.19
N SER A 7 3.25 7.31 -17.48
CA SER A 7 1.79 7.29 -17.45
C SER A 7 1.22 8.57 -16.89
N LEU A 8 1.73 9.06 -15.75
CA LEU A 8 1.28 10.32 -15.14
C LEU A 8 1.40 11.50 -16.13
N LYS A 9 2.53 11.61 -16.82
CA LYS A 9 2.78 12.69 -17.80
C LYS A 9 1.86 12.63 -19.03
N THR A 10 1.41 11.45 -19.43
CA THR A 10 0.64 11.25 -20.68
C THR A 10 -0.86 11.14 -20.45
N GLU A 11 -1.27 10.66 -19.28
CA GLU A 11 -2.66 10.38 -18.95
C GLU A 11 -3.30 11.48 -18.09
N TRP A 12 -2.51 12.25 -17.33
CA TRP A 12 -3.06 13.14 -16.30
C TRP A 12 -2.53 14.57 -16.31
N ILE A 13 -1.30 14.81 -16.78
CA ILE A 13 -0.75 16.16 -16.89
C ILE A 13 -1.29 16.82 -18.17
N PRO A 14 -1.96 17.98 -18.09
CA PRO A 14 -2.39 18.72 -19.28
C PRO A 14 -1.19 19.24 -20.08
N ASP A 15 -1.34 19.39 -21.41
CA ASP A 15 -0.27 19.89 -22.28
C ASP A 15 0.24 21.28 -21.87
N ASN A 16 -0.69 22.16 -21.43
CA ASN A 16 -0.36 23.51 -20.95
C ASN A 16 0.06 23.53 -19.46
N GLY A 17 0.14 22.38 -18.81
CA GLY A 17 0.41 22.26 -17.37
C GLY A 17 -0.76 22.70 -16.50
N TYR A 18 -0.47 22.94 -15.22
CA TYR A 18 -1.42 23.41 -14.22
C TYR A 18 -1.25 24.91 -13.97
N ALA A 19 -2.35 25.61 -13.69
CA ALA A 19 -2.35 27.07 -13.51
C ALA A 19 -1.61 27.51 -12.24
N ASN A 20 -1.56 26.66 -11.22
CA ASN A 20 -0.84 26.92 -9.97
C ASN A 20 -0.50 25.61 -9.24
N PHE A 21 0.35 25.73 -8.21
CA PHE A 21 0.80 24.60 -7.41
C PHE A 21 -0.33 23.87 -6.69
N SER A 22 -1.34 24.59 -6.17
CA SER A 22 -2.47 23.97 -5.46
C SER A 22 -3.25 23.04 -6.38
N GLN A 23 -3.54 23.49 -7.61
CA GLN A 23 -4.19 22.68 -8.63
C GLN A 23 -3.34 21.46 -9.02
N ALA A 24 -2.04 21.65 -9.23
CA ALA A 24 -1.12 20.55 -9.55
C ALA A 24 -1.10 19.50 -8.43
N SER A 25 -0.99 19.94 -7.17
CA SER A 25 -0.95 19.08 -6.00
C SER A 25 -2.23 18.25 -5.86
N ALA A 26 -3.40 18.89 -5.98
CA ALA A 26 -4.69 18.21 -5.94
C ALA A 26 -4.84 17.20 -7.10
N ALA A 27 -4.50 17.60 -8.32
CA ALA A 27 -4.60 16.73 -9.50
C ALA A 27 -3.68 15.50 -9.38
N ILE A 28 -2.42 15.68 -9.00
CA ILE A 28 -1.46 14.58 -8.84
C ILE A 28 -1.89 13.68 -7.68
N THR A 29 -2.38 14.24 -6.57
CA THR A 29 -2.90 13.44 -5.44
C THR A 29 -4.07 12.57 -5.91
N ASN A 30 -5.04 13.15 -6.62
CA ASN A 30 -6.20 12.43 -7.16
C ASN A 30 -5.79 11.34 -8.16
N TYR A 31 -4.77 11.58 -8.99
CA TYR A 31 -4.22 10.57 -9.87
C TYR A 31 -3.68 9.38 -9.08
N ILE A 32 -2.86 9.63 -8.05
CA ILE A 32 -2.22 8.57 -7.27
C ILE A 32 -3.26 7.80 -6.47
N THR A 33 -4.02 8.50 -5.61
CA THR A 33 -4.89 7.85 -4.63
C THR A 33 -6.19 7.33 -5.24
N GLY A 34 -6.68 7.97 -6.29
CA GLY A 34 -7.87 7.57 -7.01
C GLY A 34 -7.53 6.62 -8.16
N TYR A 35 -7.13 7.17 -9.29
CA TYR A 35 -7.03 6.40 -10.53
C TYR A 35 -5.93 5.32 -10.51
N TYR A 36 -4.69 5.70 -10.22
CA TYR A 36 -3.53 4.80 -10.29
C TYR A 36 -3.65 3.64 -9.30
N SER A 37 -3.93 3.93 -8.02
CA SER A 37 -3.96 2.90 -6.98
C SER A 37 -5.23 2.05 -6.97
N GLN A 38 -6.38 2.59 -7.41
CA GLN A 38 -7.66 1.88 -7.29
C GLN A 38 -8.18 1.29 -8.61
N LEU A 39 -7.85 1.90 -9.75
CA LEU A 39 -8.51 1.58 -11.02
C LEU A 39 -7.55 1.10 -12.13
N ARG A 40 -6.31 1.58 -12.12
CA ARG A 40 -5.36 1.28 -13.20
C ARG A 40 -4.95 -0.19 -13.13
N PRO A 41 -5.04 -0.96 -14.23
CA PRO A 41 -4.56 -2.33 -14.26
C PRO A 41 -3.04 -2.39 -14.50
N HIS A 42 -2.33 -3.21 -13.73
CA HIS A 42 -0.87 -3.34 -13.80
C HIS A 42 -0.46 -4.69 -14.35
N GLN A 43 0.19 -4.72 -15.51
CA GLN A 43 0.67 -5.99 -16.11
C GLN A 43 1.59 -6.78 -15.17
N TYR A 44 2.42 -6.07 -14.40
CA TYR A 44 3.31 -6.70 -13.41
C TYR A 44 2.53 -7.39 -12.28
N ASN A 45 1.35 -6.85 -11.91
CA ASN A 45 0.47 -7.43 -10.91
C ASN A 45 -0.55 -8.40 -11.53
N GLY A 46 -0.29 -8.93 -12.72
CA GLY A 46 -1.21 -9.83 -13.42
C GLY A 46 -2.52 -9.15 -13.87
N GLY A 47 -2.49 -7.84 -14.10
CA GLY A 47 -3.66 -7.03 -14.46
C GLY A 47 -4.42 -6.44 -13.27
N LEU A 48 -4.01 -6.76 -12.03
CA LEU A 48 -4.62 -6.18 -10.83
C LEU A 48 -4.17 -4.74 -10.60
N THR A 49 -4.98 -4.00 -9.86
CA THR A 49 -4.62 -2.66 -9.38
C THR A 49 -3.63 -2.77 -8.23
N PRO A 50 -2.87 -1.71 -7.90
CA PRO A 50 -1.91 -1.74 -6.80
C PRO A 50 -2.56 -2.12 -5.47
N ASN A 51 -3.71 -1.53 -5.14
CA ASN A 51 -4.43 -1.83 -3.90
C ASN A 51 -4.91 -3.28 -3.84
N GLU A 52 -5.38 -3.82 -4.97
CA GLU A 52 -5.81 -5.23 -5.05
C GLU A 52 -4.63 -6.19 -4.87
N SER A 53 -3.51 -5.90 -5.53
CA SER A 53 -2.28 -6.68 -5.40
C SER A 53 -1.75 -6.67 -3.96
N GLU A 54 -1.76 -5.50 -3.31
CA GLU A 54 -1.34 -5.36 -1.92
C GLU A 54 -2.30 -6.10 -0.96
N ARG A 55 -3.61 -5.99 -1.17
CA ARG A 55 -4.59 -6.74 -0.37
C ARG A 55 -4.34 -8.25 -0.45
N LEU A 56 -4.17 -8.79 -1.65
CA LEU A 56 -3.88 -10.21 -1.84
C LEU A 56 -2.56 -10.63 -1.20
N PHE A 57 -1.53 -9.78 -1.28
CA PHE A 57 -0.27 -10.03 -0.59
C PHE A 57 -0.47 -10.19 0.93
N TRP A 58 -1.23 -9.29 1.55
CA TRP A 58 -1.51 -9.36 2.99
C TRP A 58 -2.35 -10.57 3.37
N GLU A 59 -3.39 -10.90 2.60
CA GLU A 59 -4.21 -12.09 2.86
C GLU A 59 -3.40 -13.39 2.72
N ASN A 60 -2.59 -13.50 1.67
CA ASN A 60 -1.72 -14.66 1.47
C ASN A 60 -0.68 -14.79 2.59
N SER A 61 -0.12 -13.67 3.05
CA SER A 61 0.85 -13.65 4.16
C SER A 61 0.20 -14.11 5.46
N LYS A 62 -1.03 -13.66 5.77
CA LYS A 62 -1.80 -14.13 6.94
C LYS A 62 -2.07 -15.62 6.86
N MET A 63 -2.48 -16.12 5.70
CA MET A 63 -2.73 -17.55 5.49
C MET A 63 -1.46 -18.38 5.69
N ALA A 64 -0.32 -17.92 5.17
CA ALA A 64 0.96 -18.61 5.33
C ALA A 64 1.36 -18.71 6.80
N LEU A 65 1.29 -17.59 7.56
CA LEU A 65 1.60 -17.55 8.98
C LEU A 65 0.65 -18.43 9.81
N SER A 66 -0.64 -18.45 9.47
CA SER A 66 -1.61 -19.31 10.15
C SER A 66 -1.32 -20.79 9.91
N LYS A 67 -0.95 -21.16 8.68
CA LYS A 67 -0.60 -22.53 8.32
C LYS A 67 0.69 -23.00 8.98
N GLU A 68 1.70 -22.15 9.03
CA GLU A 68 3.04 -22.50 9.53
C GLU A 68 3.11 -22.50 11.07
N PHE A 69 2.42 -21.55 11.72
CA PHE A 69 2.55 -21.31 13.17
C PHE A 69 1.25 -21.47 13.97
N GLY A 70 0.13 -21.82 13.33
CA GLY A 70 -1.17 -21.98 14.00
C GLY A 70 -1.78 -20.69 14.54
N LEU A 71 -1.26 -19.53 14.13
CA LEU A 71 -1.70 -18.21 14.61
C LEU A 71 -3.04 -17.83 13.95
N LYS A 72 -4.02 -17.43 14.76
CA LYS A 72 -5.23 -16.73 14.26
C LYS A 72 -4.94 -15.24 14.17
N VAL A 73 -4.51 -14.78 12.99
CA VAL A 73 -4.30 -13.35 12.73
C VAL A 73 -5.65 -12.71 12.40
N PHE A 74 -6.29 -12.06 13.38
CA PHE A 74 -7.51 -11.29 13.15
C PHE A 74 -7.19 -10.05 12.33
N GLY A 75 -7.74 -9.94 11.12
CA GLY A 75 -7.59 -8.75 10.29
C GLY A 75 -8.45 -7.61 10.84
N THR A 76 -7.84 -6.49 11.19
CA THR A 76 -8.58 -5.24 11.40
C THR A 76 -8.57 -4.44 10.11
N VAL A 77 -9.70 -4.43 9.41
CA VAL A 77 -10.06 -3.33 8.52
C VAL A 77 -10.46 -2.16 9.43
N GLY A 78 -9.65 -1.10 9.45
CA GLY A 78 -10.16 0.27 9.61
C GLY A 78 -10.51 0.83 10.99
N ASP A 79 -10.02 0.32 12.12
CA ASP A 79 -10.23 0.96 13.43
C ASP A 79 -8.94 1.08 14.26
N ASP A 80 -8.27 2.24 14.13
CA ASP A 80 -7.00 2.57 14.79
C ASP A 80 -7.04 2.45 16.33
N LYS A 81 -8.24 2.51 16.94
CA LYS A 81 -8.42 2.39 18.39
C LYS A 81 -8.19 0.98 18.93
N LYS A 82 -8.34 -0.08 18.12
CA LYS A 82 -8.05 -1.46 18.54
C LYS A 82 -6.56 -1.82 18.44
N ILE A 83 -5.80 -1.15 17.57
CA ILE A 83 -4.35 -1.34 17.44
C ILE A 83 -3.62 -0.86 18.69
N GLN A 84 -4.03 0.27 19.27
CA GLN A 84 -3.43 0.79 20.50
C GLN A 84 -3.63 -0.16 21.69
N GLN A 85 -4.83 -0.71 21.84
CA GLN A 85 -5.17 -1.62 22.94
C GLN A 85 -4.44 -2.98 22.84
N LEU A 86 -4.10 -3.41 21.62
CA LEU A 86 -3.29 -4.60 21.36
C LEU A 86 -1.79 -4.34 21.51
N ALA A 87 -1.29 -3.15 21.15
CA ALA A 87 0.10 -2.76 21.41
C ALA A 87 0.43 -2.76 22.91
N ASP A 88 -0.55 -2.38 23.74
CA ASP A 88 -0.42 -2.39 25.20
C ASP A 88 -0.54 -3.81 25.81
N SER A 89 -1.07 -4.78 25.05
CA SER A 89 -1.32 -6.17 25.50
C SER A 89 -0.34 -7.21 24.92
N ALA A 90 0.33 -6.90 23.82
CA ALA A 90 1.20 -7.83 23.10
C ALA A 90 2.62 -7.85 23.69
N THR A 91 2.85 -8.78 24.61
CA THR A 91 4.20 -9.26 24.90
C THR A 91 4.65 -10.16 23.74
N LEU A 92 5.84 -9.91 23.18
CA LEU A 92 6.49 -10.65 22.08
C LEU A 92 5.77 -10.62 20.73
N ILE A 93 6.16 -9.73 19.80
CA ILE A 93 7.00 -10.05 18.62
C ILE A 93 7.74 -8.76 18.20
N ASN A 94 8.71 -8.32 19.00
CA ASN A 94 9.74 -7.41 18.50
C ASN A 94 10.66 -8.23 17.62
N TYR A 95 10.43 -8.24 16.30
CA TYR A 95 11.53 -8.53 15.38
C TYR A 95 12.56 -7.43 15.62
N LYS A 96 13.68 -7.79 16.25
CA LYS A 96 14.76 -6.88 16.64
C LYS A 96 15.08 -5.92 15.49
N LYS A 97 14.72 -4.65 15.67
CA LYS A 97 15.16 -3.55 14.81
C LYS A 97 16.67 -3.27 14.96
N ASP A 98 17.33 -3.97 15.87
CA ASP A 98 18.74 -3.77 16.24
C ASP A 98 19.74 -4.62 15.43
N ASP A 99 19.28 -5.64 14.70
CA ASP A 99 20.19 -6.49 13.90
C ASP A 99 20.55 -5.88 12.53
N ALA A 100 19.93 -4.74 12.15
CA ALA A 100 20.25 -3.98 10.94
C ALA A 100 21.38 -2.94 11.12
N LYS A 101 22.04 -2.92 12.29
CA LYS A 101 23.27 -2.13 12.52
C LYS A 101 24.41 -3.01 13.01
N LYS A 102 24.75 -4.06 12.25
CA LYS A 102 26.09 -4.68 12.30
C LYS A 102 26.33 -5.52 11.04
N LYS A 103 26.74 -4.85 9.97
CA LYS A 103 27.84 -5.25 9.09
C LYS A 103 28.25 -4.05 8.25
#